data_AF-A0A950W1T8-F1
#
_entry.id   AF-A0A950W1T8-F1
#
_cell.length_a   1.000
_cell.length_b   1.000
_cell.length_c   1.000
_cell.angle_alpha   90.00
_cell.angle_beta   90.00
_cell.angle_gamma   90.00
#
_symmetry.space_group_name_H-M   'P 1'
#
loop_
_entity.id
_entity.type
_entity.pdbx_description
1 polymer ?
#
loop_
_entity_poly.entity_id
_entity_poly.type
_entity_poly.pdbx_seq_one_letter_code
_entity_poly.pdbx_strand_id
1 'polypeptide(L)'
;MPAKKCAPPSPVSSVTALIAAFAVWASTAHATDLCVRDPEVQAVDSSAPVTESFLDQMKAIGVKTIIRYYDHEGETLPGKTLRRAERDTIVMSGLGIGVVFQHRNNKFASFTAFRGRQDAERSLILAAENSQPRGSAIYFGVDGAW
;
A
#
# COMPACT_ATOMS: atom_id res chain seq x y z
N MET A 1 15.66 2.39 28.45
CA MET A 1 16.65 2.48 27.35
C MET A 1 16.21 3.62 26.43
N PRO A 2 17.03 4.67 26.20
CA PRO A 2 16.61 5.79 25.37
C PRO A 2 16.56 5.37 23.89
N ALA A 3 15.46 5.73 23.22
CA ALA A 3 15.27 5.53 21.79
C ALA A 3 16.36 6.25 20.99
N LYS A 4 17.00 5.54 20.05
CA LYS A 4 17.92 6.16 19.08
C LYS A 4 17.10 7.09 18.17
N LYS A 5 17.57 8.34 18.02
CA LYS A 5 17.04 9.35 17.10
C LYS A 5 17.15 8.85 15.65
N CYS A 6 16.12 9.11 14.86
CA CYS A 6 16.15 8.95 13.40
C CYS A 6 17.30 9.80 12.83
N ALA A 7 18.09 9.22 11.93
CA ALA A 7 19.20 9.93 11.30
C ALA A 7 18.65 11.05 10.39
N PRO A 8 19.27 12.24 10.35
CA PRO A 8 18.86 13.29 9.44
C PRO A 8 19.14 12.90 7.99
N PRO A 9 18.32 13.33 7.02
CA PRO A 9 18.67 13.20 5.61
C PRO A 9 19.96 13.99 5.33
N SER A 10 20.83 13.41 4.50
CA SER A 10 22.07 14.05 4.06
C SER A 10 21.76 15.36 3.33
N PRO A 11 22.56 16.44 3.52
CA PRO A 11 22.33 17.68 2.82
C PRO A 11 22.63 17.48 1.34
N VAL A 12 21.60 17.62 0.51
CA VAL A 12 21.79 17.79 -0.94
C VAL A 12 22.48 19.14 -1.12
N SER A 13 23.69 19.11 -1.69
CA SER A 13 24.47 20.31 -1.98
C SER A 13 23.72 21.17 -3.01
N SER A 14 23.22 22.33 -2.61
CA SER A 14 22.57 23.30 -3.49
C SER A 14 23.59 23.86 -4.48
N VAL A 15 23.46 23.49 -5.76
CA VAL A 15 24.03 24.26 -6.87
C VAL A 15 22.93 25.18 -7.38
N THR A 16 23.14 26.49 -7.22
CA THR A 16 22.23 27.54 -7.65
C THR A 16 22.19 27.61 -9.18
N ALA A 17 21.02 27.41 -9.80
CA ALA A 17 20.77 27.77 -11.19
C ALA A 17 19.46 28.56 -11.26
N LEU A 18 19.57 29.82 -11.65
CA LEU A 18 18.48 30.77 -11.89
C LEU A 18 17.84 30.49 -13.27
N ILE A 19 16.61 29.95 -13.32
CA ILE A 19 15.77 30.04 -14.53
C ILE A 19 14.27 30.20 -14.16
N ALA A 20 13.70 31.28 -14.71
CA ALA A 20 12.32 31.65 -14.99
C ALA A 20 11.13 30.94 -14.31
N ALA A 21 10.25 31.76 -13.73
CA ALA A 21 8.98 31.41 -13.13
C ALA A 21 7.96 30.87 -14.15
N PHE A 22 7.66 29.57 -14.06
CA PHE A 22 6.34 29.02 -14.37
C PHE A 22 5.79 28.45 -13.07
N ALA A 23 4.73 29.07 -12.53
CA ALA A 23 4.05 28.57 -11.35
C ALA A 23 3.22 27.32 -11.71
N VAL A 24 3.90 26.18 -11.82
CA VAL A 24 3.26 24.87 -11.74
C VAL A 24 2.92 24.66 -10.27
N TRP A 25 1.63 24.71 -9.92
CA TRP A 25 1.15 24.18 -8.65
C TRP A 25 1.31 22.66 -8.70
N ALA A 26 2.52 22.17 -8.45
CA ALA A 26 2.75 20.80 -8.07
C ALA A 26 2.30 20.67 -6.61
N SER A 27 1.14 20.06 -6.39
CA SER A 27 0.75 19.63 -5.05
C SER A 27 1.73 18.56 -4.58
N THR A 28 2.82 18.97 -3.94
CA THR A 28 3.72 18.08 -3.19
C THR A 28 3.10 17.79 -1.83
N ALA A 29 1.88 17.25 -1.81
CA ALA A 29 1.33 16.65 -0.61
C ALA A 29 2.02 15.29 -0.41
N HIS A 30 3.30 15.32 -0.03
CA HIS A 30 3.93 14.17 0.57
C HIS A 30 3.50 14.14 2.03
N ALA A 31 3.08 12.98 2.53
CA ALA A 31 2.91 12.78 3.95
C ALA A 31 4.22 13.21 4.62
N THR A 32 4.14 14.15 5.56
CA THR A 32 5.30 14.48 6.39
C THR A 32 5.74 13.20 7.08
N ASP A 33 7.00 12.77 6.85
CA ASP A 33 7.61 11.61 7.51
C ASP A 33 7.66 11.84 9.02
N LEU A 34 6.56 11.53 9.68
CA LEU A 34 6.51 11.37 11.12
C LEU A 34 7.09 9.99 11.39
N CYS A 35 8.42 9.92 11.58
CA CYS A 35 9.07 8.75 12.16
C CYS A 35 8.70 8.64 13.65
N VAL A 36 7.43 8.38 13.93
CA VAL A 36 6.92 8.10 15.27
C VAL A 36 6.96 6.58 15.41
N ARG A 37 7.75 6.10 16.38
CA ARG A 37 7.58 4.73 16.89
C ARG A 37 6.35 4.73 17.77
N ASP A 38 5.20 4.66 17.14
CA ASP A 38 3.95 4.46 17.84
C ASP A 38 3.75 2.93 17.98
N PRO A 39 3.82 2.37 19.20
CA PRO A 39 3.56 0.95 19.40
C PRO A 39 2.15 0.52 18.98
N GLU A 40 1.25 1.46 18.71
CA GLU A 40 -0.10 1.20 18.18
C GLU A 40 -0.14 1.00 16.66
N VAL A 41 0.89 1.41 15.90
CA VAL A 41 0.94 1.18 14.45
C VAL A 41 1.26 -0.29 14.17
N GLN A 42 0.22 -1.07 13.88
CA GLN A 42 0.30 -2.52 13.70
C GLN A 42 0.29 -2.96 12.23
N ALA A 43 -0.08 -2.08 11.31
CA ALA A 43 -0.21 -2.40 9.89
C ALA A 43 0.26 -1.25 8.99
N VAL A 44 0.72 -1.61 7.80
CA VAL A 44 1.03 -0.67 6.71
C VAL A 44 0.43 -1.22 5.42
N ASP A 45 -0.14 -0.36 4.58
CA ASP A 45 -0.51 -0.72 3.23
C ASP A 45 0.54 -0.25 2.22
N SER A 46 0.67 -0.97 1.10
CA SER A 46 1.48 -0.54 -0.03
C SER A 46 0.69 -0.79 -1.30
N SER A 47 0.64 0.19 -2.21
CA SER A 47 0.10 0.00 -3.56
C SER A 47 1.11 -0.64 -4.52
N ALA A 48 2.39 -0.66 -4.16
CA ALA A 48 3.47 -1.27 -4.94
C ALA A 48 3.88 -2.63 -4.36
N PRO A 49 4.49 -3.53 -5.17
CA PRO A 49 5.07 -4.77 -4.65
C PRO A 49 6.07 -4.51 -3.53
N VAL A 50 6.05 -5.36 -2.50
CA VAL A 50 6.98 -5.25 -1.38
C VAL A 50 8.23 -6.13 -1.58
N THR A 51 9.36 -5.66 -1.05
CA THR A 51 10.63 -6.38 -1.05
C THR A 51 10.97 -6.90 0.35
N GLU A 52 11.87 -7.88 0.45
CA GLU A 52 12.39 -8.34 1.75
C GLU A 52 12.96 -7.20 2.60
N SER A 53 13.72 -6.29 1.98
CA SER A 53 14.26 -5.12 2.65
C SER A 53 13.20 -4.20 3.23
N PHE A 54 12.07 -4.01 2.53
CA PHE A 54 10.93 -3.26 3.04
C PHE A 54 10.31 -3.97 4.24
N LEU A 55 10.09 -5.29 4.15
CA LEU A 55 9.49 -6.09 5.21
C LEU A 55 10.35 -6.09 6.48
N ASP A 56 11.67 -6.15 6.35
CA ASP A 56 12.60 -6.04 7.47
C ASP A 56 12.53 -4.68 8.17
N GLN A 57 12.42 -3.59 7.41
CA GLN A 57 12.23 -2.26 7.97
C GLN A 57 10.90 -2.14 8.70
N MET A 58 9.81 -2.68 8.13
CA MET A 58 8.49 -2.66 8.75
C MET A 58 8.48 -3.45 10.08
N LYS A 59 9.08 -4.64 10.12
CA LYS A 59 9.25 -5.41 11.37
C LYS A 59 10.04 -4.62 12.41
N ALA A 60 11.12 -3.94 12.00
CA ALA A 60 12.00 -3.20 12.91
C ALA A 60 11.28 -2.02 13.59
N ILE A 61 10.21 -1.49 13.00
CA ILE A 61 9.38 -0.43 13.58
C ILE A 61 8.11 -0.96 14.28
N GLY A 62 7.91 -2.28 14.34
CA GLY A 62 6.82 -2.91 15.09
C GLY A 62 5.58 -3.25 14.28
N VAL A 63 5.58 -3.04 12.96
CA VAL A 63 4.50 -3.46 12.07
C VAL A 63 4.40 -4.99 12.07
N LYS A 64 3.16 -5.50 12.13
CA LYS A 64 2.86 -6.93 12.17
C LYS A 64 2.12 -7.41 10.92
N THR A 65 1.47 -6.49 10.20
CA THR A 65 0.62 -6.82 9.05
C THR A 65 0.94 -5.92 7.86
N ILE A 66 1.09 -6.52 6.68
CA ILE A 66 1.14 -5.79 5.41
C ILE A 66 -0.23 -5.88 4.75
N ILE A 67 -0.80 -4.74 4.37
CA ILE A 67 -2.04 -4.69 3.59
C ILE A 67 -1.67 -4.57 2.12
N ARG A 68 -2.15 -5.51 1.31
CA ARG A 68 -1.94 -5.54 -0.14
C ARG A 68 -3.27 -5.62 -0.87
N TYR A 69 -3.21 -5.34 -2.17
CA TYR A 69 -4.40 -5.07 -2.94
C TYR A 69 -4.75 -6.21 -3.88
N TYR A 70 -6.05 -6.40 -4.10
CA TYR A 70 -6.61 -7.05 -5.27
C TYR A 70 -7.14 -5.99 -6.22
N ASP A 71 -6.95 -6.24 -7.52
CA ASP A 71 -7.37 -5.38 -8.60
C ASP A 71 -7.88 -6.24 -9.78
N HIS A 72 -8.48 -5.61 -10.78
CA HIS A 72 -8.76 -6.24 -12.06
C HIS A 72 -7.49 -6.39 -12.90
N GLU A 73 -7.57 -7.20 -13.97
CA GLU A 73 -6.44 -7.49 -14.86
C GLU A 73 -5.84 -6.24 -15.53
N GLY A 74 -6.66 -5.25 -15.84
CA GLY A 74 -6.20 -3.91 -16.21
C GLY A 74 -5.92 -3.07 -14.96
N GLU A 75 -4.89 -3.44 -14.20
CA GLU A 75 -4.58 -2.84 -12.90
C GLU A 75 -4.59 -1.31 -12.94
N THR A 76 -5.03 -0.70 -11.83
CA THR A 76 -4.99 0.76 -11.68
C THR A 76 -3.57 1.30 -11.53
N LEU A 77 -2.67 0.49 -10.98
CA LEU A 77 -1.24 0.79 -10.83
C LEU A 77 -0.44 -0.48 -11.12
N PRO A 78 0.76 -0.38 -11.76
CA PRO A 78 1.58 -1.55 -12.06
C PRO A 78 1.99 -2.32 -10.79
N GLY A 79 1.74 -3.63 -10.75
CA GLY A 79 2.13 -4.49 -9.64
C GLY A 79 1.26 -4.32 -8.40
N LYS A 80 0.09 -3.70 -8.53
CA LYS A 80 -0.80 -3.47 -7.40
C LYS A 80 -1.40 -4.75 -6.86
N THR A 81 -1.75 -5.69 -7.75
CA THR A 81 -2.38 -6.96 -7.34
C THR A 81 -1.37 -7.86 -6.65
N LEU A 82 -1.66 -8.24 -5.41
CA LEU A 82 -0.92 -9.26 -4.67
C LEU A 82 -0.92 -10.58 -5.46
N ARG A 83 0.29 -11.10 -5.71
CA ARG A 83 0.51 -12.41 -6.34
C ARG A 83 1.15 -13.39 -5.37
N ARG A 84 0.99 -14.68 -5.67
CA ARG A 84 1.46 -15.78 -4.82
C ARG A 84 2.92 -15.64 -4.36
N ALA A 85 3.82 -15.28 -5.26
CA ALA A 85 5.24 -15.11 -4.92
C ALA A 85 5.47 -14.02 -3.87
N GLU A 86 4.84 -12.84 -4.05
CA GLU A 86 4.90 -11.76 -3.05
C GLU A 86 4.24 -12.17 -1.73
N ARG A 87 3.08 -12.84 -1.80
CA ARG A 87 2.38 -13.40 -0.62
C ARG A 87 3.31 -14.31 0.16
N ASP A 88 4.00 -15.23 -0.51
CA ASP A 88 4.94 -16.16 0.11
C ASP A 88 6.08 -15.40 0.80
N THR A 89 6.67 -14.40 0.15
CA THR A 89 7.71 -13.55 0.75
C THR A 89 7.24 -12.86 2.04
N ILE A 90 6.02 -12.30 2.06
CA ILE A 90 5.47 -11.64 3.26
C ILE A 90 5.27 -12.66 4.39
N VAL A 91 4.65 -13.80 4.11
CA VAL A 91 4.37 -14.84 5.11
C VAL A 91 5.68 -15.43 5.65
N MET A 92 6.65 -15.73 4.79
CA MET A 92 7.97 -16.23 5.18
C MET A 92 8.76 -15.23 6.02
N SER A 93 8.48 -13.93 5.87
CA SER A 93 9.05 -12.88 6.71
C SER A 93 8.42 -12.80 8.11
N GLY A 94 7.38 -13.61 8.39
CA GLY A 94 6.69 -13.66 9.68
C GLY A 94 5.62 -12.58 9.86
N LEU A 95 5.17 -11.93 8.78
CA LEU A 95 4.16 -10.88 8.81
C LEU A 95 2.79 -11.42 8.39
N GLY A 96 1.73 -10.85 8.97
CA GLY A 96 0.36 -11.06 8.52
C GLY A 96 0.06 -10.31 7.22
N ILE A 97 -1.03 -10.72 6.54
CA ILE A 97 -1.51 -10.05 5.33
C ILE A 97 -2.97 -9.62 5.52
N GLY A 98 -3.24 -8.35 5.30
CA GLY A 98 -4.58 -7.82 5.05
C GLY A 98 -4.81 -7.66 3.55
N VAL A 99 -6.03 -7.87 3.07
CA VAL A 99 -6.37 -7.77 1.65
C VAL A 99 -7.46 -6.73 1.41
N VAL A 100 -7.21 -5.82 0.48
CA VAL A 100 -8.18 -4.81 0.02
C VAL A 100 -8.42 -4.97 -1.47
N PHE A 101 -9.67 -5.11 -1.90
CA PHE A 101 -10.03 -4.95 -3.31
C PHE A 101 -10.23 -3.47 -3.64
N GLN A 102 -9.53 -2.97 -4.67
CA GLN A 102 -9.68 -1.58 -5.12
C GLN A 102 -9.35 -1.40 -6.61
N HIS A 103 -10.37 -1.16 -7.44
CA HIS A 103 -10.22 -0.82 -8.86
C HIS A 103 -11.07 0.41 -9.22
N ARG A 104 -10.43 1.57 -9.38
CA ARG A 104 -11.10 2.84 -9.70
C ARG A 104 -12.21 3.19 -8.69
N ASN A 105 -12.06 2.73 -7.44
CA ASN A 105 -13.00 2.97 -6.34
C ASN A 105 -12.99 4.43 -5.86
N ASN A 106 -12.20 5.28 -6.52
CA ASN A 106 -12.24 6.74 -6.47
C ASN A 106 -13.16 7.36 -7.55
N LYS A 107 -14.05 6.57 -8.15
CA LYS A 107 -15.07 7.08 -9.07
C LYS A 107 -16.43 6.64 -8.56
N PHE A 108 -17.30 7.57 -8.17
CA PHE A 108 -18.67 7.25 -7.74
C PHE A 108 -19.40 6.33 -8.75
N ALA A 109 -19.19 6.56 -10.05
CA ALA A 109 -19.77 5.76 -11.12
C ALA A 109 -19.33 4.27 -11.14
N SER A 110 -18.28 3.87 -10.42
CA SER A 110 -17.89 2.46 -10.30
C SER A 110 -18.78 1.68 -9.34
N PHE A 111 -19.50 2.34 -8.44
CA PHE A 111 -20.35 1.69 -7.44
C PHE A 111 -21.73 1.36 -8.01
N THR A 112 -21.79 0.26 -8.77
CA THR A 112 -23.04 -0.30 -9.29
C THR A 112 -23.19 -1.76 -8.87
N ALA A 113 -24.42 -2.27 -8.80
CA ALA A 113 -24.66 -3.67 -8.43
C ALA A 113 -23.99 -4.66 -9.40
N PHE A 114 -24.00 -4.35 -10.70
CA PHE A 114 -23.32 -5.16 -11.72
C PHE A 114 -21.82 -5.18 -11.48
N ARG A 115 -21.21 -4.00 -11.25
CA ARG A 115 -19.77 -3.90 -10.99
C ARG A 115 -19.37 -4.59 -9.68
N GLY A 116 -20.15 -4.41 -8.62
CA GLY A 116 -19.90 -5.05 -7.33
C GLY A 116 -19.86 -6.58 -7.42
N ARG A 117 -20.71 -7.19 -8.27
CA ARG A 117 -20.62 -8.63 -8.56
C ARG A 117 -19.29 -9.00 -9.21
N GLN A 118 -18.87 -8.26 -10.24
CA GLN A 118 -17.60 -8.53 -10.92
C GLN A 118 -16.39 -8.35 -10.00
N ASP A 119 -16.41 -7.33 -9.13
CA ASP A 119 -15.37 -7.08 -8.15
C ASP A 119 -15.29 -8.23 -7.12
N ALA A 120 -16.44 -8.75 -6.67
CA ALA A 120 -16.51 -9.89 -5.77
C ALA A 120 -16.02 -11.20 -6.41
N GLU A 121 -16.45 -11.49 -7.64
CA GLU A 121 -16.00 -12.66 -8.40
C GLU A 121 -14.48 -12.62 -8.60
N ARG A 122 -13.94 -11.48 -9.03
CA ARG A 122 -12.49 -11.30 -9.19
C ARG A 122 -11.74 -11.47 -7.87
N SER A 123 -12.28 -10.93 -6.79
CA SER A 123 -11.68 -11.07 -5.45
C SER A 123 -11.57 -12.53 -5.02
N LEU A 124 -12.59 -13.34 -5.29
CA LEU A 124 -12.58 -14.77 -4.95
C LEU A 124 -11.58 -15.58 -5.79
N ILE A 125 -11.42 -15.24 -7.07
CA ILE A 125 -10.38 -15.82 -7.93
C ILE A 125 -8.99 -15.53 -7.35
N LEU A 126 -8.70 -14.26 -7.05
CA LEU A 126 -7.41 -13.85 -6.50
C LEU A 126 -7.15 -14.42 -5.10
N ALA A 127 -8.20 -14.56 -4.28
CA ALA A 127 -8.12 -15.21 -2.97
C ALA A 127 -7.71 -16.69 -3.11
N ALA A 128 -8.30 -17.41 -4.08
CA ALA A 128 -7.91 -18.79 -4.37
C ALA A 128 -6.47 -18.87 -4.89
N GLU A 129 -6.09 -17.99 -5.83
CA GLU A 129 -4.73 -17.92 -6.39
C GLU A 129 -3.65 -17.64 -5.33
N ASN A 130 -3.98 -16.85 -4.31
CA ASN A 130 -3.09 -16.53 -3.19
C ASN A 130 -3.25 -17.48 -2.00
N SER A 131 -4.09 -18.50 -2.11
CA SER A 131 -4.43 -19.43 -1.02
C SER A 131 -4.80 -18.68 0.27
N GLN A 132 -5.59 -17.63 0.14
CA GLN A 132 -6.10 -16.85 1.26
C GLN A 132 -6.98 -17.75 2.16
N PRO A 133 -6.76 -17.76 3.49
CA PRO A 133 -7.51 -18.64 4.39
C PRO A 133 -9.02 -18.41 4.36
N ARG A 134 -9.80 -19.49 4.36
CA ARG A 134 -11.26 -19.42 4.53
C ARG A 134 -11.59 -18.77 5.88
N GLY A 135 -12.60 -17.90 5.89
CA GLY A 135 -12.98 -17.14 7.09
C GLY A 135 -12.20 -15.85 7.31
N SER A 136 -11.17 -15.58 6.50
CA SER A 136 -10.54 -14.25 6.46
C SER A 136 -11.33 -13.26 5.59
N ALA A 137 -11.09 -11.97 5.79
CA ALA A 137 -11.82 -10.90 5.11
C ALA A 137 -11.09 -10.41 3.84
N ILE A 138 -11.87 -9.92 2.88
CA ILE A 138 -11.43 -9.05 1.79
C ILE A 138 -12.19 -7.73 1.97
N TYR A 139 -11.48 -6.63 2.20
CA TYR A 139 -12.08 -5.31 2.38
C TYR A 139 -12.28 -4.65 1.02
N PHE A 140 -13.44 -4.05 0.75
CA PHE A 140 -13.67 -3.31 -0.50
C PHE A 140 -13.47 -1.82 -0.24
N GLY A 141 -12.50 -1.21 -0.92
CA GLY A 141 -12.19 0.20 -0.72
C GLY A 141 -13.33 1.10 -1.20
N VAL A 142 -13.70 2.11 -0.41
CA VAL A 142 -14.54 3.23 -0.85
C VAL A 142 -13.68 4.47 -0.71
N ASP A 143 -13.02 4.86 -1.80
CA ASP A 143 -11.85 5.76 -1.76
C ASP A 143 -12.14 7.05 -2.52
N GLY A 144 -13.20 7.73 -2.08
CA GLY A 144 -13.75 8.90 -2.72
C GLY A 144 -13.80 10.13 -1.85
N ALA A 145 -13.63 11.30 -2.46
CA ALA A 145 -13.77 12.60 -1.80
C ALA A 145 -15.16 13.25 -2.00
N TRP A 146 -16.15 12.47 -2.44
CA TRP A 146 -17.49 12.95 -2.81
C TRP A 146 -18.51 12.81 -1.67
#